data_AF-A0A8D8SXY6-F1
#
_entry.id   AF-A0A8D8SXY6-F1
#
_cell.length_a   1.000
_cell.length_b   1.000
_cell.length_c   1.000
_cell.angle_alpha   90.00
_cell.angle_beta   90.00
_cell.angle_gamma   90.00
#
_symmetry.space_group_name_H-M   'P 1'
#
loop_
_entity.id
_entity.type
_entity.pdbx_description
1 polymer ?
#
loop_
_entity_poly.entity_id
_entity_poly.type
_entity_poly.pdbx_seq_one_letter_code
_entity_poly.pdbx_strand_id
1 'polypeptide(L)'
;MDIKNVRKWCREFAEGRKNVHDEAGRGRPSVSDETVTKVEELLLADRRITVREIAQLIGDVSKTTVDKILTDILKYHKVCARWVPRMFTDDHKKSAWKVLASFCAAIR
;
A
#
# COMPACT_ATOMS: atom_id res chain seq x y z
N MET A 1 31.10 2.71 29.62
CA MET A 1 29.71 2.76 30.11
C MET A 1 29.52 4.07 30.86
N ASP A 2 28.59 4.94 30.45
CA ASP A 2 28.34 6.20 31.17
C ASP A 2 27.57 5.94 32.48
N ILE A 3 28.02 6.49 33.60
CA ILE A 3 27.39 6.39 34.93
C ILE A 3 25.92 6.86 34.87
N LYS A 4 25.61 7.85 34.03
CA LYS A 4 24.23 8.33 33.83
C LYS A 4 23.31 7.24 33.29
N ASN A 5 23.78 6.45 32.33
CA ASN A 5 23.01 5.35 31.75
C ASN A 5 22.78 4.23 32.77
N VAL A 6 23.80 3.91 33.58
CA VAL A 6 23.67 2.91 34.66
C VAL A 6 22.60 3.34 35.67
N ARG A 7 22.62 4.60 36.12
CA ARG A 7 21.60 5.13 37.06
C ARG A 7 20.19 5.12 36.47
N LYS A 8 20.05 5.45 35.19
CA LYS A 8 18.76 5.40 34.48
C LYS A 8 18.21 3.98 34.47
N TRP A 9 19.00 3.00 34.04
CA TRP A 9 18.61 1.59 34.03
C TRP A 9 18.25 1.06 35.43
N CYS A 10 19.03 1.37 36.46
CA CYS A 10 18.71 0.95 37.83
C CYS A 10 17.33 1.45 38.30
N ARG A 11 16.98 2.72 38.01
CA ARG A 11 15.66 3.28 38.32
C ARG A 11 14.56 2.57 37.53
N GLU A 12 14.79 2.42 36.24
CA GLU A 12 13.85 1.80 35.30
C GLU A 12 13.50 0.35 35.64
N PHE A 13 14.48 -0.44 36.11
CA PHE A 13 14.26 -1.79 36.63
C PHE A 13 13.53 -1.78 37.98
N ALA A 14 13.84 -0.83 38.87
CA ALA A 14 13.14 -0.69 40.15
C ALA A 14 11.66 -0.30 39.96
N GLU A 15 11.35 0.46 38.91
CA GLU A 15 9.99 0.81 38.48
C GLU A 15 9.25 -0.34 37.77
N GLY A 16 9.89 -1.51 37.63
CA GLY A 16 9.24 -2.73 37.15
C GLY A 16 9.42 -3.02 35.66
N ARG A 17 10.29 -2.30 34.94
CA ARG A 17 10.68 -2.69 33.57
C ARG A 17 11.41 -4.03 33.64
N LYS A 18 10.91 -5.03 32.90
CA LYS A 18 11.54 -6.37 32.79
C LYS A 18 12.22 -6.59 31.43
N ASN A 19 11.94 -5.72 30.46
CA ASN A 19 12.51 -5.82 29.12
C ASN A 19 13.87 -5.11 29.08
N VAL A 20 14.88 -5.80 28.57
CA VAL A 20 16.26 -5.31 28.40
C VAL A 20 16.46 -4.74 27.00
N HIS A 21 15.57 -5.03 26.06
CA HIS A 21 15.62 -4.49 24.71
C HIS A 21 15.17 -3.03 24.68
N ASP A 22 15.79 -2.26 23.78
CA ASP A 22 15.37 -0.90 23.52
C ASP A 22 13.89 -0.86 23.12
N GLU A 23 13.17 0.10 23.67
CA GLU A 23 11.83 0.42 23.19
C GLU A 23 11.92 0.82 21.73
N ALA A 24 10.91 0.44 20.93
CA ALA A 24 10.86 0.81 19.52
C ALA A 24 10.97 2.33 19.42
N GLY A 25 12.10 2.81 18.89
CA GLY A 25 12.29 4.23 18.68
C GLY A 25 11.20 4.77 17.77
N ARG A 26 10.79 6.03 17.98
CA ARG A 26 10.11 6.80 16.95
C ARG A 26 11.09 6.94 15.77
N GLY A 27 11.13 5.94 14.90
CA GLY A 27 11.89 6.00 13.67
C GLY A 27 11.50 7.27 12.90
N ARG A 28 12.41 7.78 12.07
CA ARG A 28 12.10 8.94 11.21
C ARG A 28 11.05 8.52 10.18
N PRO A 29 9.87 9.17 10.11
CA PRO A 29 9.02 9.04 8.95
C PRO A 29 9.81 9.62 7.77
N SER A 30 10.28 8.75 6.87
CA SER A 30 11.05 9.19 5.71
C SER A 30 10.17 9.90 4.66
N VAL A 31 8.84 9.82 4.83
CA VAL A 31 7.83 10.28 3.87
C VAL A 31 6.77 11.07 4.64
N SER A 32 6.35 12.21 4.11
CA SER A 32 5.24 12.99 4.67
C SER A 32 3.90 12.38 4.30
N ASP A 33 2.90 12.54 5.17
CA ASP A 33 1.54 12.05 4.92
C ASP A 33 0.94 12.62 3.62
N GLU A 34 1.22 13.89 3.30
CA GLU A 34 0.83 14.52 2.04
C GLU A 34 1.37 13.78 0.80
N THR A 35 2.60 13.26 0.89
CA THR A 35 3.21 12.49 -0.21
C THR A 35 2.51 11.15 -0.38
N VAL A 36 2.16 10.50 0.73
CA VAL A 36 1.42 9.23 0.72
C VAL A 36 0.06 9.41 0.06
N THR A 37 -0.68 10.46 0.44
CA THR A 37 -1.99 10.78 -0.14
C THR A 37 -1.90 11.02 -1.65
N LYS A 38 -0.91 11.81 -2.11
CA LYS A 38 -0.71 12.07 -3.55
C LYS A 38 -0.38 10.79 -4.33
N VAL A 39 0.45 9.90 -3.78
CA VAL A 39 0.73 8.58 -4.40
C VAL A 39 -0.57 7.79 -4.56
N GLU A 40 -1.41 7.76 -3.52
CA GLU A 40 -2.67 7.03 -3.55
C GLU A 40 -3.67 7.62 -4.56
N GLU A 41 -3.79 8.95 -4.63
CA GLU A 41 -4.64 9.64 -5.60
C GLU A 41 -4.27 9.32 -7.04
N LEU A 42 -2.96 9.37 -7.37
CA LEU A 42 -2.47 9.02 -8.71
C LEU A 42 -2.74 7.55 -9.04
N LEU A 43 -2.55 6.65 -8.08
CA LEU A 43 -2.84 5.23 -8.26
C LEU A 43 -4.33 4.97 -8.48
N LEU A 44 -5.22 5.66 -7.76
CA LEU A 44 -6.66 5.51 -7.90
C LEU A 44 -7.18 6.09 -9.23
N ALA A 45 -6.58 7.18 -9.72
CA ALA A 45 -6.91 7.77 -11.01
C ALA A 45 -6.53 6.84 -12.18
N ASP A 46 -5.36 6.22 -12.13
CA ASP A 46 -4.93 5.20 -13.11
C ASP A 46 -4.29 3.99 -12.42
N ARG A 47 -5.03 2.88 -12.35
CA ARG A 47 -4.57 1.62 -11.76
C ARG A 47 -3.42 0.96 -12.52
N ARG A 48 -3.05 1.46 -13.72
CA ARG A 48 -1.97 0.94 -14.56
C ARG A 48 -0.72 1.82 -14.56
N ILE A 49 -0.73 2.94 -13.83
CA ILE A 49 0.41 3.84 -13.73
C ILE A 49 1.65 3.14 -13.18
N THR A 50 2.83 3.50 -13.68
CA THR A 50 4.09 2.91 -13.24
C THR A 50 4.70 3.67 -12.06
N VAL A 51 5.47 2.96 -11.24
CA VAL A 51 6.21 3.56 -10.11
C VAL A 51 7.13 4.71 -10.54
N ARG A 52 7.69 4.65 -11.76
CA ARG A 52 8.56 5.71 -12.30
C ARG A 52 7.78 6.96 -12.67
N GLU A 53 6.60 6.80 -13.27
CA GLU A 53 5.71 7.92 -13.59
C GLU A 53 5.22 8.60 -12.31
N ILE A 54 4.80 7.83 -11.30
CA ILE A 54 4.42 8.37 -9.99
C ILE A 54 5.57 9.19 -9.38
N ALA A 55 6.79 8.64 -9.38
CA ALA A 55 7.98 9.32 -8.88
C ALA A 55 8.23 10.67 -9.58
N GLN A 56 8.04 10.72 -10.90
CA GLN A 56 8.20 11.95 -11.70
C GLN A 56 7.10 12.98 -11.41
N LEU A 57 5.84 12.54 -11.28
CA LEU A 57 4.69 13.42 -11.08
C LEU A 57 4.66 14.11 -9.72
N ILE A 58 5.20 13.48 -8.67
CA ILE A 58 5.15 14.00 -7.29
C ILE A 58 6.30 14.97 -6.97
N GLY A 59 7.31 15.09 -7.86
CA GLY A 59 8.44 16.01 -7.69
C GLY A 59 9.74 15.29 -7.31
N ASP A 60 10.19 14.38 -8.18
CA ASP A 60 11.48 13.67 -8.12
C ASP A 60 11.74 12.89 -6.82
N VAL A 61 10.68 12.23 -6.32
CA VAL A 61 10.78 11.25 -5.25
C VAL A 61 11.47 10.00 -5.80
N SER A 62 12.39 9.40 -5.05
CA SER A 62 13.07 8.19 -5.53
C SER A 62 12.07 7.06 -5.80
N LYS A 63 12.30 6.28 -6.87
CA LYS A 63 11.48 5.09 -7.20
C LYS A 63 11.35 4.15 -6.00
N THR A 64 12.43 3.96 -5.24
CA THR A 64 12.46 3.10 -4.05
C THR A 64 11.56 3.62 -2.94
N THR A 65 11.46 4.93 -2.79
CA THR A 65 10.54 5.55 -1.82
C THR A 65 9.10 5.31 -2.22
N VAL A 66 8.74 5.51 -3.49
CA VAL A 66 7.39 5.23 -3.99
C VAL A 66 7.04 3.75 -3.83
N ASP A 67 7.97 2.85 -4.13
CA ASP A 67 7.77 1.41 -3.94
C ASP A 67 7.45 1.06 -2.48
N LYS A 68 8.21 1.60 -1.51
CA LYS A 68 7.93 1.45 -0.07
C LYS A 68 6.59 2.03 0.34
N ILE A 69 6.20 3.18 -0.20
CA ILE A 69 4.87 3.76 0.09
C ILE A 69 3.78 2.80 -0.37
N LEU A 70 3.89 2.26 -1.58
CA LEU A 70 2.90 1.35 -2.13
C LEU A 70 2.82 0.03 -1.34
N THR A 71 3.95 -0.59 -1.01
CA THR A 71 3.98 -1.92 -0.37
C THR A 71 3.94 -1.90 1.15
N ASP A 72 4.72 -1.03 1.79
CA ASP A 72 4.89 -1.03 3.25
C ASP A 72 3.83 -0.17 3.95
N ILE A 73 3.45 0.97 3.36
CA ILE A 73 2.51 1.92 3.97
C ILE A 73 1.07 1.60 3.52
N LEU A 74 0.81 1.67 2.22
CA LEU A 74 -0.53 1.50 1.65
C LEU A 74 -0.94 0.03 1.45
N LYS A 75 0.00 -0.91 1.60
CA LYS A 75 -0.23 -2.37 1.46
C LYS A 75 -0.81 -2.80 0.10
N TYR A 76 -0.52 -2.06 -0.96
CA TYR A 76 -0.84 -2.47 -2.33
C TYR A 76 0.18 -3.48 -2.86
N HIS A 77 -0.31 -4.36 -3.74
CA HIS A 77 0.51 -5.32 -4.48
C HIS A 77 0.28 -5.18 -5.98
N LYS A 78 1.35 -5.34 -6.76
CA LYS A 78 1.25 -5.38 -8.22
C LYS A 78 0.63 -6.69 -8.66
N VAL A 79 -0.44 -6.61 -9.46
CA VAL A 79 -1.08 -7.76 -10.10
C VAL A 79 -0.99 -7.64 -11.62
N CYS A 80 -0.79 -8.75 -12.31
CA CYS A 80 -0.85 -8.79 -13.76
C CYS A 80 -2.32 -8.76 -14.22
N ALA A 81 -2.61 -7.97 -15.25
CA ALA A 81 -3.95 -7.98 -15.86
C ALA A 81 -4.23 -9.37 -16.46
N ARG A 82 -5.45 -9.86 -16.29
CA ARG A 82 -5.89 -11.11 -16.91
C ARG A 82 -6.14 -10.89 -18.40
N TRP A 83 -5.67 -11.82 -19.22
CA TRP A 83 -5.91 -11.77 -20.66
C TRP A 83 -7.41 -11.93 -20.97
N VAL A 84 -7.91 -11.11 -21.90
CA VAL A 84 -9.30 -11.14 -22.35
C VAL A 84 -9.29 -11.44 -23.85
N PRO A 85 -9.93 -12.54 -24.31
CA PRO A 85 -9.82 -12.99 -25.71
C PRO A 85 -10.35 -12.03 -26.76
N ARG A 86 -11.33 -11.21 -26.38
CA ARG A 86 -12.02 -10.31 -27.30
C ARG A 86 -12.46 -9.05 -26.59
N MET A 87 -12.34 -7.92 -27.27
CA MET A 87 -12.96 -6.68 -26.84
C MET A 87 -14.47 -6.80 -26.97
N PHE A 88 -15.17 -6.73 -25.84
CA PHE A 88 -16.63 -6.78 -25.81
C PHE A 88 -17.21 -5.43 -26.24
N THR A 89 -18.13 -5.46 -27.20
CA THR A 89 -18.99 -4.33 -27.53
C THR A 89 -20.19 -4.34 -26.57
N ASP A 90 -20.91 -3.22 -26.50
CA ASP A 90 -22.08 -3.15 -25.63
C ASP A 90 -23.19 -4.12 -26.06
N ASP A 91 -23.31 -4.41 -27.36
CA ASP A 91 -24.26 -5.41 -27.86
C ASP A 91 -23.89 -6.84 -27.44
N HIS A 92 -22.58 -7.17 -27.44
CA HIS A 92 -22.12 -8.45 -26.91
C HIS A 92 -22.44 -8.58 -25.41
N LYS A 93 -22.25 -7.50 -24.63
CA LYS A 93 -22.60 -7.49 -23.19
C LYS A 93 -24.09 -7.69 -22.97
N LYS A 94 -24.94 -6.93 -23.67
CA LYS A 94 -26.42 -7.03 -23.57
C LYS A 94 -26.89 -8.45 -23.90
N SER A 95 -26.34 -9.04 -24.96
CA SER A 95 -26.68 -10.41 -25.37
C SER A 95 -26.22 -11.43 -24.32
N ALA A 96 -25.00 -11.30 -23.79
CA ALA A 96 -24.50 -12.16 -22.73
C ALA A 96 -25.38 -12.09 -21.47
N TRP A 97 -25.78 -10.88 -21.04
CA TRP A 97 -26.67 -10.70 -19.88
C TRP A 97 -28.03 -11.36 -20.07
N LYS A 98 -28.64 -11.25 -21.26
CA LYS A 98 -29.92 -11.91 -21.56
C LYS A 98 -29.80 -13.42 -21.46
N VAL A 99 -28.76 -14.00 -22.07
CA VAL A 99 -28.53 -15.46 -22.03
C VAL A 99 -28.31 -15.92 -20.60
N LEU A 100 -27.48 -15.19 -19.82
CA LEU A 100 -27.23 -15.52 -18.42
C LEU A 100 -28.50 -15.43 -17.58
N ALA A 101 -29.32 -14.40 -17.77
CA ALA A 101 -30.58 -14.22 -17.06
C ALA A 101 -31.58 -15.35 -17.37
N SER A 102 -31.73 -15.73 -18.65
CA SER A 102 -32.58 -16.86 -19.05
C SER A 102 -32.08 -18.18 -18.49
N PHE A 103 -30.76 -18.41 -18.47
CA PHE A 103 -30.16 -19.61 -17.89
C PHE A 103 -30.40 -19.69 -16.37
N CYS A 104 -30.19 -18.58 -15.65
CA CYS A 104 -30.47 -18.50 -14.22
C CYS A 104 -31.97 -18.70 -13.90
N ALA A 105 -32.87 -18.21 -14.76
CA ALA A 105 -34.30 -18.39 -14.60
C ALA A 105 -34.75 -19.84 -14.87
N ALA A 106 -34.04 -20.58 -15.73
CA ALA A 106 -34.35 -21.96 -16.08
C ALA A 106 -33.81 -23.01 -15.09
N ILE A 107 -32.85 -22.64 -14.23
CA ILE A 107 -32.27 -23.51 -13.19
C ILE A 107 -32.97 -23.32 -11.83
N ARG A 108 -33.85 -22.33 -11.73
CA ARG A 108 -34.74 -22.11 -10.59
C ARG A 108 -36.07 -22.82 -10.83
#